data_AF-D5A9A8-F1
#
_entry.id   AF-D5A9A8-F1
#
_cell.length_a   1.000
_cell.length_b   1.000
_cell.length_c   1.000
_cell.angle_alpha   90.00
_cell.angle_beta   90.00
_cell.angle_gamma   90.00
#
_symmetry.space_group_name_H-M   'P 1'
#
loop_
_entity.id
_entity.type
_entity.pdbx_description
1 polymer ?
#
loop_
_entity_poly.entity_id
_entity_poly.type
_entity_poly.pdbx_seq_one_letter_code
_entity_poly.pdbx_strand_id
1 'polypeptide(L)'
;MEVPECPVCWDSFDRDTHMPRLLRCGHTVCQLCLKCLPTEMRLGQRCLRCPECRIPCVWRRVHELPKNYILLRVMDSSSNTDRSQSILRMALSFLSDVQFLCPIANFFVVDTIRSQRLLKRKLFDLATLTCISSLVLLFVPISLAYVFLAWLTAAIGFLILLCLALVGIGFCALLFFVWGSYHIVSIVYKSYKFLLKKGVVLYEYSLSLFGGFSYVTIKRK
;
A
#
# COMPACT_ATOMS: atom_id res chain seq x y z
N MET A 1 6.94 -47.84 4.87
CA MET A 1 6.74 -46.57 4.15
C MET A 1 5.75 -46.87 3.04
N GLU A 2 4.64 -46.14 3.00
CA GLU A 2 3.64 -46.31 1.94
C GLU A 2 4.19 -45.72 0.62
N VAL A 3 3.90 -46.38 -0.49
CA VAL A 3 4.32 -45.94 -1.82
C VAL A 3 3.49 -44.70 -2.19
N PRO A 4 4.10 -43.60 -2.65
CA PRO A 4 3.34 -42.42 -3.03
C PRO A 4 2.48 -42.68 -4.26
N GLU A 5 1.34 -42.01 -4.32
CA GLU A 5 0.32 -42.14 -5.36
C GLU A 5 0.30 -40.93 -6.29
N CYS A 6 -0.26 -41.09 -7.48
CA CYS A 6 -0.43 -39.98 -8.40
C CYS A 6 -1.55 -39.02 -7.96
N PRO A 7 -1.35 -37.68 -7.95
CA PRO A 7 -2.39 -36.71 -7.55
C PRO A 7 -3.60 -36.62 -8.51
N VAL A 8 -3.56 -37.34 -9.64
CA VAL A 8 -4.59 -37.32 -10.69
C VAL A 8 -5.45 -38.58 -10.64
N CYS A 9 -4.83 -39.76 -10.81
CA CYS A 9 -5.54 -41.04 -10.80
C CYS A 9 -5.58 -41.72 -9.43
N TRP A 10 -4.75 -41.28 -8.47
CA TRP A 10 -4.62 -41.86 -7.12
C TRP A 10 -4.11 -43.31 -7.12
N ASP A 11 -3.60 -43.78 -8.25
CA ASP A 11 -2.91 -45.07 -8.31
C ASP A 11 -1.46 -44.93 -7.84
N SER A 12 -0.95 -45.98 -7.20
CA SER A 12 0.45 -46.13 -6.84
C SER A 12 1.34 -46.02 -8.06
N PHE A 13 2.47 -45.32 -7.92
CA PHE A 13 3.45 -45.27 -8.99
C PHE A 13 4.03 -46.67 -9.26
N ASP A 14 4.30 -46.96 -10.53
CA ASP A 14 4.87 -48.22 -10.99
C ASP A 14 5.97 -47.96 -12.05
N ARG A 15 6.58 -49.02 -12.58
CA ARG A 15 7.60 -48.93 -13.64
C ARG A 15 7.04 -49.09 -15.06
N ASP A 16 5.74 -49.29 -15.20
CA ASP A 16 5.09 -49.68 -16.44
C ASP A 16 4.08 -48.62 -16.89
N THR A 17 2.94 -48.57 -16.22
CA THR A 17 1.78 -47.76 -16.59
C THR A 17 1.77 -46.42 -15.85
N HIS A 18 1.91 -46.44 -14.54
CA HIS A 18 2.01 -45.30 -13.64
C HIS A 18 3.45 -44.83 -13.42
N MET A 19 4.27 -44.77 -14.47
CA MET A 19 5.63 -44.23 -14.39
C MET A 19 5.64 -42.78 -13.86
N PRO A 20 6.29 -42.48 -12.73
CA PRO A 20 6.32 -41.14 -12.14
C PRO A 20 7.19 -40.19 -12.98
N ARG A 21 6.57 -39.14 -13.55
CA ARG A 21 7.28 -38.12 -14.35
C ARG A 21 7.22 -36.75 -13.71
N LEU A 22 8.35 -36.07 -13.74
CA LEU A 22 8.53 -34.74 -13.20
C LEU A 22 8.11 -33.68 -14.21
N LEU A 23 7.21 -32.79 -13.79
CA LEU A 23 6.88 -31.57 -14.53
C LEU A 23 7.98 -30.52 -14.35
N ARG A 24 7.98 -29.47 -15.19
CA ARG A 24 8.97 -28.36 -15.10
C ARG A 24 8.93 -27.62 -13.76
N CYS A 25 7.79 -27.67 -13.06
CA CYS A 25 7.62 -27.10 -11.73
C CYS A 25 8.12 -28.00 -10.59
N GLY A 26 8.58 -29.23 -10.88
CA GLY A 26 9.06 -30.19 -9.88
C GLY A 26 8.02 -31.18 -9.33
N HIS A 27 6.74 -30.99 -9.62
CA HIS A 27 5.67 -31.92 -9.21
C HIS A 27 5.68 -33.21 -10.04
N THR A 28 5.19 -34.31 -9.46
CA THR A 28 5.21 -35.64 -10.08
C THR A 28 3.82 -36.08 -10.50
N VAL A 29 3.65 -36.48 -11.76
CA VAL A 29 2.39 -37.03 -12.29
C VAL A 29 2.67 -38.31 -13.07
N CYS A 30 1.73 -39.25 -13.06
CA CYS A 30 1.87 -40.53 -13.74
C CYS A 30 1.89 -40.36 -15.26
N GLN A 31 2.64 -41.22 -15.96
CA GLN A 31 2.75 -41.15 -17.42
C GLN A 31 1.41 -41.35 -18.14
N LEU A 32 0.54 -42.25 -17.65
CA LEU A 32 -0.81 -42.41 -18.18
C LEU A 32 -1.62 -41.13 -18.06
N CYS A 33 -1.62 -40.52 -16.88
CA CYS A 33 -2.31 -39.28 -16.56
C CYS A 33 -1.88 -38.15 -17.49
N LEU A 34 -0.57 -38.03 -17.76
CA LEU A 34 -0.02 -37.04 -18.69
C LEU A 34 -0.42 -37.26 -20.16
N LYS A 35 -0.84 -38.48 -20.54
CA LYS A 35 -1.39 -38.76 -21.87
C LYS A 35 -2.89 -38.45 -21.95
N CYS A 36 -3.63 -38.65 -20.86
CA CYS A 36 -5.08 -38.49 -20.80
C CYS A 36 -5.53 -37.06 -20.48
N LEU A 37 -4.68 -36.26 -19.82
CA LEU A 37 -5.03 -34.90 -19.44
C LEU A 37 -5.21 -33.97 -20.66
N PRO A 38 -6.21 -33.07 -20.63
CA PRO A 38 -6.43 -32.11 -21.69
C PRO A 38 -5.21 -31.19 -21.81
N THR A 39 -4.68 -31.10 -23.03
CA THR A 39 -3.43 -30.40 -23.31
C THR A 39 -3.65 -29.44 -24.48
N GLU A 40 -3.22 -28.20 -24.33
CA GLU A 40 -3.26 -27.19 -25.40
C GLU A 40 -2.06 -27.37 -26.34
N MET A 41 -2.27 -27.24 -27.66
CA MET A 41 -1.17 -27.22 -28.63
C MET A 41 -0.68 -25.77 -28.82
N ARG A 42 0.60 -25.49 -28.51
CA ARG A 42 1.27 -24.21 -28.78
C ARG A 42 2.59 -24.46 -29.52
N LEU A 43 2.75 -23.89 -30.73
CA LEU A 43 3.94 -24.05 -31.58
C LEU A 43 4.39 -25.52 -31.75
N GLY A 44 3.44 -26.43 -31.97
CA GLY A 44 3.73 -27.87 -32.11
C GLY A 44 4.16 -28.57 -30.80
N GLN A 45 3.96 -27.92 -29.65
CA GLN A 45 4.24 -28.47 -28.33
C GLN A 45 2.96 -28.60 -27.51
N ARG A 46 2.93 -29.61 -26.65
CA ARG A 46 1.88 -29.87 -25.67
C ARG A 46 2.08 -28.98 -24.45
N CYS A 47 1.08 -28.18 -24.10
CA CYS A 47 1.06 -27.27 -22.95
C CYS A 47 -0.04 -27.67 -21.97
N LEU A 48 0.35 -27.96 -20.73
CA LEU A 48 -0.55 -28.33 -19.62
C LEU A 48 -0.23 -27.49 -18.40
N ARG A 49 -1.24 -27.10 -17.64
CA ARG A 49 -1.05 -26.51 -16.31
C ARG A 49 -0.92 -27.61 -15.27
N CYS A 50 0.10 -27.52 -14.42
CA CYS A 50 0.31 -28.48 -13.34
C CYS A 50 -0.95 -28.59 -12.44
N PRO A 51 -1.44 -29.80 -12.10
CA PRO A 51 -2.62 -29.97 -11.26
C PRO A 51 -2.42 -29.47 -9.82
N GLU A 52 -1.17 -29.41 -9.35
CA GLU A 52 -0.83 -28.98 -8.00
C GLU A 52 -0.60 -27.46 -7.92
N CYS A 53 0.28 -26.91 -8.74
CA CYS A 53 0.70 -25.50 -8.67
C CYS A 53 0.24 -24.61 -9.83
N ARG A 54 -0.47 -25.15 -10.83
CA ARG A 54 -0.99 -24.45 -12.02
C ARG A 54 0.06 -23.78 -12.93
N ILE A 55 1.35 -23.97 -12.65
CA ILE A 55 2.44 -23.47 -13.49
C ILE A 55 2.38 -24.17 -14.87
N PRO A 56 2.45 -23.42 -15.99
CA PRO A 56 2.41 -23.99 -17.32
C PRO A 56 3.67 -24.82 -17.59
N CYS A 57 3.45 -26.05 -18.03
CA CYS A 57 4.47 -27.01 -18.38
C CYS A 57 4.31 -27.37 -19.86
N VAL A 58 5.41 -27.26 -20.61
CA VAL A 58 5.42 -27.50 -22.05
C VAL A 58 6.39 -28.62 -22.40
N TRP A 59 5.96 -29.56 -23.24
CA TRP A 59 6.76 -30.68 -23.73
C TRP A 59 6.33 -31.08 -25.16
N ARG A 60 7.14 -31.82 -25.90
CA ARG A 60 6.71 -32.37 -27.22
C ARG A 60 6.16 -33.78 -27.04
N ARG A 61 6.88 -34.63 -26.29
CA ARG A 61 6.48 -36.00 -25.96
C ARG A 61 6.54 -36.22 -24.45
N VAL A 62 5.57 -36.96 -23.89
CA VAL A 62 5.54 -37.28 -22.45
C VAL A 62 6.83 -37.97 -22.00
N HIS A 63 7.47 -38.74 -22.90
CA HIS A 63 8.71 -39.43 -22.63
C HIS A 63 9.92 -38.50 -22.37
N GLU A 64 9.86 -37.25 -22.81
CA GLU A 64 10.90 -36.23 -22.59
C GLU A 64 10.90 -35.69 -21.16
N LEU A 65 9.78 -35.83 -20.43
CA LEU A 65 9.73 -35.44 -19.03
C LEU A 65 10.56 -36.42 -18.19
N PRO A 66 11.47 -35.91 -17.34
CA PRO A 66 12.37 -36.76 -16.57
C PRO A 66 11.59 -37.65 -15.60
N LYS A 67 12.07 -38.88 -15.41
CA LYS A 67 11.52 -39.81 -14.42
C LYS A 67 11.91 -39.35 -13.02
N ASN A 68 11.03 -39.57 -12.03
CA ASN A 68 11.39 -39.36 -10.64
C ASN A 68 12.15 -40.59 -10.09
N TYR A 69 13.48 -40.62 -10.29
CA TYR A 69 14.32 -41.73 -9.85
C TYR A 69 14.38 -41.92 -8.32
N ILE A 70 14.13 -40.87 -7.55
CA ILE A 70 14.09 -40.95 -6.08
C ILE A 70 12.90 -41.82 -5.67
N LEU A 71 11.72 -41.55 -6.22
CA LEU A 71 10.53 -42.36 -5.97
C LEU A 71 10.71 -43.81 -6.43
N LEU A 72 11.33 -44.02 -7.59
CA LEU A 72 11.63 -45.36 -8.10
C LEU A 72 12.51 -46.17 -7.14
N ARG A 73 13.49 -45.55 -6.48
CA ARG A 73 14.35 -46.24 -5.49
C ARG A 73 13.61 -46.58 -4.20
N VAL A 74 12.72 -45.69 -3.75
CA VAL A 74 11.89 -45.95 -2.55
C VAL A 74 10.96 -47.14 -2.80
N MET A 75 10.38 -47.24 -4.01
CA MET A 75 9.53 -48.36 -4.39
C MET A 75 10.29 -49.70 -4.45
N ASP A 76 11.53 -49.70 -4.94
CA ASP A 76 12.36 -50.92 -4.97
C ASP A 76 12.73 -51.42 -3.56
N SER A 77 12.85 -50.49 -2.60
CA SER A 77 13.15 -50.85 -1.21
C SER A 77 11.99 -51.52 -0.48
N SER A 78 10.74 -51.24 -0.89
CA SER A 78 9.54 -51.89 -0.33
C SER A 78 9.32 -53.33 -0.82
N SER A 79 9.77 -53.69 -2.02
CA SER A 79 9.58 -55.04 -2.58
C SER A 79 10.54 -56.11 -2.04
N ASN A 80 11.61 -55.71 -1.35
CA ASN A 80 12.64 -56.64 -0.85
C ASN A 80 12.35 -57.17 0.57
N THR A 81 11.23 -56.75 1.17
CA THR A 81 10.80 -57.10 2.53
C THR A 81 9.85 -58.31 2.59
N ASP A 82 9.80 -59.12 1.52
CA ASP A 82 8.67 -60.01 1.24
C ASP A 82 8.75 -61.45 1.80
N ARG A 83 9.88 -61.90 2.37
CA ARG A 83 10.02 -63.33 2.74
C ARG A 83 9.47 -63.72 4.12
N SER A 84 9.25 -62.77 5.02
CA SER A 84 8.65 -63.02 6.35
C SER A 84 7.20 -62.51 6.47
N GLN A 85 6.71 -61.80 5.46
CA GLN A 85 5.37 -61.18 5.45
C GLN A 85 4.28 -62.05 4.82
N SER A 86 4.60 -63.18 4.20
CA SER A 86 3.65 -63.99 3.40
C SER A 86 2.49 -64.58 4.21
N ILE A 87 2.74 -65.04 5.44
CA ILE A 87 1.71 -65.65 6.30
C ILE A 87 0.80 -64.57 6.91
N LEU A 88 1.37 -63.42 7.31
CA LEU A 88 0.61 -62.30 7.85
C LEU A 88 -0.19 -61.57 6.76
N ARG A 89 0.34 -61.49 5.53
CA ARG A 89 -0.33 -60.91 4.36
C ARG A 89 -1.54 -61.71 3.91
N MET A 90 -1.49 -63.05 4.01
CA MET A 90 -2.64 -63.89 3.67
C MET A 90 -3.77 -63.70 4.69
N ALA A 91 -3.45 -63.63 5.98
CA ALA A 91 -4.45 -63.31 7.01
C ALA A 91 -5.00 -61.87 6.89
N LEU A 92 -4.15 -60.90 6.53
CA LEU A 92 -4.57 -59.52 6.26
C LEU A 92 -5.35 -59.36 4.95
N SER A 93 -5.10 -60.18 3.92
CA SER A 93 -5.89 -60.14 2.68
C SER A 93 -7.32 -60.60 2.93
N PHE A 94 -7.51 -61.65 3.74
CA PHE A 94 -8.85 -62.10 4.16
C PHE A 94 -9.62 -61.05 4.98
N LEU A 95 -8.94 -60.24 5.78
CA LEU A 95 -9.57 -59.10 6.48
C LEU A 95 -9.82 -57.91 5.54
N SER A 96 -9.00 -57.72 4.49
CA SER A 96 -9.24 -56.72 3.45
C SER A 96 -10.41 -57.08 2.53
N ASP A 97 -10.67 -58.38 2.31
CA ASP A 97 -11.78 -58.85 1.47
C ASP A 97 -13.15 -58.59 2.12
N VAL A 98 -13.22 -58.50 3.46
CA VAL A 98 -14.44 -58.05 4.17
C VAL A 98 -14.64 -56.52 4.02
N GLN A 99 -13.57 -55.76 3.77
CA GLN A 99 -13.65 -54.32 3.45
C GLN A 99 -14.10 -54.06 1.99
N PHE A 100 -14.04 -55.08 1.11
CA PHE A 100 -14.47 -55.00 -0.29
C PHE A 100 -15.99 -54.98 -0.50
N LEU A 101 -16.79 -55.27 0.53
CA LEU A 101 -18.26 -55.17 0.44
C LEU A 101 -18.80 -53.73 0.56
N CYS A 102 -17.94 -52.72 0.76
CA CYS A 102 -18.38 -51.32 0.78
C CYS A 102 -17.49 -50.39 -0.07
N PRO A 103 -17.37 -50.60 -1.40
CA PRO A 103 -16.71 -49.64 -2.31
C PRO A 103 -17.36 -48.25 -2.23
N ILE A 104 -18.66 -48.25 -1.95
CA ILE A 104 -19.49 -47.06 -1.76
C ILE A 104 -19.04 -46.29 -0.51
N ALA A 105 -18.79 -46.96 0.62
CA ALA A 105 -18.38 -46.28 1.85
C ALA A 105 -16.98 -45.67 1.74
N ASN A 106 -16.04 -46.36 1.10
CA ASN A 106 -14.68 -45.83 0.94
C ASN A 106 -14.64 -44.67 -0.08
N PHE A 107 -15.44 -44.75 -1.15
CA PHE A 107 -15.66 -43.63 -2.08
C PHE A 107 -16.27 -42.42 -1.37
N PHE A 108 -17.32 -42.61 -0.56
CA PHE A 108 -17.90 -41.53 0.24
C PHE A 108 -16.91 -40.96 1.26
N VAL A 109 -16.11 -41.77 1.94
CA VAL A 109 -15.10 -41.28 2.91
C VAL A 109 -14.03 -40.43 2.22
N VAL A 110 -13.49 -40.89 1.09
CA VAL A 110 -12.47 -40.14 0.33
C VAL A 110 -13.06 -38.87 -0.29
N ASP A 111 -14.26 -38.93 -0.85
CA ASP A 111 -14.95 -37.76 -1.41
C ASP A 111 -15.37 -36.76 -0.31
N THR A 112 -15.73 -37.25 0.88
CA THR A 112 -15.98 -36.42 2.06
C THR A 112 -14.67 -35.75 2.52
N ILE A 113 -13.54 -36.47 2.56
CA ILE A 113 -12.24 -35.87 2.92
C ILE A 113 -11.80 -34.82 1.87
N ARG A 114 -12.02 -35.10 0.58
CA ARG A 114 -11.71 -34.18 -0.53
C ARG A 114 -12.58 -32.93 -0.49
N SER A 115 -13.89 -33.08 -0.30
CA SER A 115 -14.83 -31.96 -0.18
C SER A 115 -14.58 -31.13 1.08
N GLN A 116 -14.23 -31.76 2.21
CA GLN A 116 -13.84 -31.05 3.44
C GLN A 116 -12.58 -30.21 3.26
N ARG A 117 -11.58 -30.68 2.50
CA ARG A 117 -10.36 -29.90 2.20
C ARG A 117 -10.66 -28.72 1.26
N LEU A 118 -11.52 -28.91 0.26
CA LEU A 118 -11.96 -27.83 -0.63
C LEU A 118 -12.80 -26.79 0.11
N LEU A 119 -13.69 -27.23 1.00
CA LEU A 119 -14.49 -26.36 1.85
C LEU A 119 -13.60 -25.57 2.81
N LYS A 120 -12.61 -26.19 3.45
CA LYS A 120 -11.63 -25.49 4.30
C LYS A 120 -10.82 -24.45 3.53
N ARG A 121 -10.40 -24.76 2.29
CA ARG A 121 -9.71 -23.77 1.43
C ARG A 121 -10.64 -22.62 1.04
N LYS A 122 -11.88 -22.90 0.64
CA LYS A 122 -12.88 -21.87 0.31
C LYS A 122 -13.28 -21.01 1.50
N LEU A 123 -13.37 -21.60 2.70
CA LEU A 123 -13.60 -20.88 3.94
C LEU A 123 -12.40 -20.02 4.33
N PHE A 124 -11.17 -20.51 4.14
CA PHE A 124 -9.96 -19.72 4.37
C PHE A 124 -9.85 -18.56 3.38
N ASP A 125 -10.15 -18.78 2.09
CA ASP A 125 -10.19 -17.73 1.08
C ASP A 125 -11.26 -16.68 1.42
N LEU A 126 -12.45 -17.11 1.86
CA LEU A 126 -13.53 -16.22 2.28
C LEU A 126 -13.15 -15.43 3.55
N ALA A 127 -12.55 -16.10 4.55
CA ALA A 127 -12.07 -15.45 5.77
C ALA A 127 -10.94 -14.45 5.50
N THR A 128 -10.06 -14.77 4.54
CA THR A 128 -8.99 -13.86 4.10
C THR A 128 -9.59 -12.67 3.39
N LEU A 129 -10.58 -12.87 2.51
CA LEU A 129 -11.27 -11.80 1.81
C LEU A 129 -12.05 -10.89 2.77
N THR A 130 -12.76 -11.45 3.75
CA THR A 130 -13.50 -10.65 4.75
C THR A 130 -12.55 -9.90 5.68
N CYS A 131 -11.39 -10.49 6.03
CA CYS A 131 -10.34 -9.81 6.78
C CYS A 131 -9.74 -8.64 5.99
N ILE A 132 -9.36 -8.86 4.72
CA ILE A 132 -8.86 -7.81 3.83
C ILE A 132 -9.92 -6.71 3.65
N SER A 133 -11.17 -7.10 3.39
CA SER A 133 -12.28 -6.14 3.26
C SER A 133 -12.46 -5.31 4.52
N SER A 134 -12.42 -5.94 5.71
CA SER A 134 -12.52 -5.24 6.99
C SER A 134 -11.35 -4.29 7.22
N LEU A 135 -10.13 -4.70 6.89
CA LEU A 135 -8.94 -3.85 6.99
C LEU A 135 -9.06 -2.64 6.05
N VAL A 136 -9.45 -2.85 4.79
CA VAL A 136 -9.63 -1.74 3.84
C VAL A 136 -10.72 -0.78 4.32
N LEU A 137 -11.86 -1.31 4.78
CA LEU A 137 -12.96 -0.50 5.32
C LEU A 137 -12.59 0.29 6.57
N LEU A 138 -11.61 -0.18 7.35
CA LEU A 138 -11.12 0.55 8.52
C LEU A 138 -10.04 1.58 8.13
N PHE A 139 -9.01 1.16 7.39
CA PHE A 139 -7.81 1.97 7.14
C PHE A 139 -8.06 3.09 6.12
N VAL A 140 -8.85 2.85 5.08
CA VAL A 140 -9.12 3.85 4.04
C VAL A 140 -9.83 5.10 4.60
N PRO A 141 -10.94 5.00 5.35
CA PRO A 141 -11.59 6.19 5.89
C PRO A 141 -10.73 6.90 6.94
N ILE A 142 -9.96 6.16 7.74
CA ILE A 142 -9.01 6.77 8.69
C ILE A 142 -7.95 7.58 7.95
N SER A 143 -7.38 7.03 6.87
CA SER A 143 -6.40 7.74 6.05
C SER A 143 -7.00 8.98 5.39
N LEU A 144 -8.21 8.87 4.83
CA LEU A 144 -8.93 10.01 4.24
C LEU A 144 -9.23 11.10 5.27
N ALA A 145 -9.67 10.72 6.48
CA ALA A 145 -9.91 11.65 7.57
C ALA A 145 -8.63 12.39 7.98
N TYR A 146 -7.49 11.69 8.05
CA TYR A 146 -6.20 12.31 8.34
C TYR A 146 -5.77 13.32 7.27
N VAL A 147 -5.94 12.97 5.98
CA VAL A 147 -5.65 13.89 4.87
C VAL A 147 -6.56 15.11 4.93
N PHE A 148 -7.84 14.93 5.21
CA PHE A 148 -8.79 16.04 5.36
C PHE A 148 -8.42 16.96 6.54
N LEU A 149 -8.05 16.39 7.68
CA LEU A 149 -7.57 17.15 8.84
C LEU A 149 -6.29 17.93 8.51
N ALA A 150 -5.33 17.33 7.80
CA ALA A 150 -4.12 18.01 7.37
C ALA A 150 -4.41 19.17 6.40
N TRP A 151 -5.38 19.01 5.50
CA TRP A 151 -5.80 20.08 4.61
C TRP A 151 -6.50 21.22 5.36
N LEU A 152 -7.35 20.87 6.33
CA LEU A 152 -8.04 21.83 7.18
C LEU A 152 -7.05 22.65 8.03
N THR A 153 -6.05 22.00 8.64
CA THR A 153 -5.02 22.70 9.43
C THR A 153 -4.18 23.64 8.56
N ALA A 154 -3.83 23.22 7.34
CA ALA A 154 -3.14 24.08 6.39
C ALA A 154 -3.99 25.30 5.97
N ALA A 155 -5.28 25.08 5.70
CA ALA A 155 -6.21 26.16 5.34
C ALA A 155 -6.40 27.17 6.48
N ILE A 156 -6.56 26.70 7.71
CA ILE A 156 -6.63 27.55 8.92
C ILE A 156 -5.33 28.34 9.09
N GLY A 157 -4.17 27.68 8.92
CA GLY A 157 -2.87 28.32 9.00
C GLY A 157 -2.70 29.45 7.98
N PHE A 158 -3.11 29.21 6.73
CA PHE A 158 -3.09 30.24 5.68
C PHE A 158 -4.00 31.42 6.01
N LEU A 159 -5.21 31.16 6.52
CA LEU A 159 -6.15 32.21 6.90
C LEU A 159 -5.60 33.07 8.06
N ILE A 160 -4.98 32.44 9.06
CA ILE A 160 -4.32 33.15 10.17
C ILE A 160 -3.19 34.05 9.66
N LEU A 161 -2.32 33.52 8.78
CA LEU A 161 -1.23 34.30 8.18
C LEU A 161 -1.75 35.48 7.36
N LEU A 162 -2.82 35.27 6.58
CA LEU A 162 -3.46 36.34 5.80
C LEU A 162 -4.01 37.42 6.73
N CYS A 163 -4.72 37.04 7.80
CA CYS A 163 -5.22 37.99 8.80
C CYS A 163 -4.09 38.78 9.45
N LEU A 164 -2.99 38.13 9.85
CA LEU A 164 -1.82 38.81 10.42
C LEU A 164 -1.18 39.77 9.42
N ALA A 165 -1.09 39.39 8.14
CA ALA A 165 -0.56 40.26 7.09
C ALA A 165 -1.45 41.49 6.90
N LEU A 166 -2.79 41.32 6.86
CA LEU A 166 -3.73 42.44 6.74
C LEU A 166 -3.64 43.39 7.95
N VAL A 167 -3.57 42.84 9.17
CA VAL A 167 -3.36 43.62 10.39
C VAL A 167 -2.02 44.37 10.33
N GLY A 168 -0.94 43.71 9.89
CA GLY A 168 0.38 44.30 9.74
C GLY A 168 0.40 45.43 8.73
N ILE A 169 -0.20 45.24 7.54
CA ILE A 169 -0.33 46.28 6.52
C ILE A 169 -1.11 47.48 7.05
N GLY A 170 -2.23 47.23 7.74
CA GLY A 170 -3.03 48.28 8.38
C GLY A 170 -2.24 49.07 9.42
N PHE A 171 -1.49 48.39 10.27
CA PHE A 171 -0.62 49.04 11.26
C PHE A 171 0.48 49.89 10.61
N CYS A 172 1.15 49.36 9.59
CA CYS A 172 2.15 50.12 8.82
C CYS A 172 1.54 51.36 8.16
N ALA A 173 0.34 51.26 7.59
CA ALA A 173 -0.37 52.40 7.03
C ALA A 173 -0.69 53.46 8.10
N LEU A 174 -1.17 53.05 9.28
CA LEU A 174 -1.42 53.95 10.41
C LEU A 174 -0.14 54.68 10.85
N LEU A 175 0.97 53.96 11.00
CA LEU A 175 2.26 54.57 11.34
C LEU A 175 2.70 55.58 10.27
N PHE A 176 2.51 55.25 8.99
CA PHE A 176 2.83 56.16 7.89
C PHE A 176 1.98 57.45 7.95
N PHE A 177 0.67 57.35 8.21
CA PHE A 177 -0.20 58.51 8.37
C PHE A 177 0.17 59.36 9.60
N VAL A 178 0.47 58.72 10.74
CA VAL A 178 0.92 59.43 11.96
C VAL A 178 2.25 60.13 11.71
N TRP A 179 3.21 59.46 11.08
CA TRP A 179 4.50 60.06 10.72
C TRP A 179 4.35 61.23 9.74
N GLY A 180 3.51 61.07 8.71
CA GLY A 180 3.22 62.11 7.73
C GLY A 180 2.57 63.34 8.37
N SER A 181 1.56 63.14 9.21
CA SER A 181 0.90 64.23 9.94
C SER A 181 1.86 64.95 10.90
N TYR A 182 2.67 64.21 11.67
CA TYR A 182 3.73 64.77 12.51
C TYR A 182 4.69 65.65 11.69
N HIS A 183 5.12 65.16 10.51
CA HIS A 183 6.04 65.90 9.65
C HIS A 183 5.42 67.18 9.08
N ILE A 184 4.16 67.13 8.64
CA ILE A 184 3.41 68.32 8.18
C ILE A 184 3.32 69.36 9.30
N VAL A 185 2.90 68.94 10.51
CA VAL A 185 2.80 69.84 11.68
C VAL A 185 4.18 70.43 12.03
N SER A 186 5.24 69.62 11.98
CA SER A 186 6.61 70.07 12.23
C SER A 186 7.08 71.13 11.21
N ILE A 187 6.76 70.95 9.92
CA ILE A 187 7.05 71.95 8.87
C ILE A 187 6.27 73.25 9.14
N VAL A 188 4.97 73.14 9.39
CA VAL A 188 4.10 74.31 9.66
C VAL A 188 4.59 75.06 10.89
N TYR A 189 4.91 74.35 11.98
CA TYR A 189 5.45 74.93 13.20
C TYR A 189 6.79 75.64 12.95
N LYS A 190 7.72 75.03 12.19
CA LYS A 190 8.98 75.68 11.79
C LYS A 190 8.74 76.94 10.95
N SER A 191 7.81 76.89 10.00
CA SER A 191 7.45 78.02 9.15
C SER A 191 6.84 79.17 9.96
N TYR A 192 5.88 78.87 10.84
CA TYR A 192 5.27 79.84 11.75
C TYR A 192 6.33 80.46 12.68
N LYS A 193 7.21 79.65 13.29
CA LYS A 193 8.30 80.13 14.14
C LYS A 193 9.25 81.08 13.38
N PHE A 194 9.54 80.79 12.12
CA PHE A 194 10.35 81.67 11.26
C PHE A 194 9.64 82.99 10.93
N LEU A 195 8.35 82.94 10.58
CA LEU A 195 7.52 84.12 10.35
C LEU A 195 7.42 84.99 11.60
N LEU A 196 7.22 84.39 12.77
CA LEU A 196 7.13 85.09 14.05
C LEU A 196 8.45 85.79 14.38
N LYS A 197 9.58 85.12 14.16
CA LYS A 197 10.92 85.72 14.30
C LYS A 197 11.11 86.91 13.36
N LYS A 198 10.70 86.80 12.09
CA LYS A 198 10.72 87.91 11.12
C LYS A 198 9.80 89.07 11.54
N GLY A 199 8.60 88.75 12.02
CA GLY A 199 7.63 89.72 12.49
C GLY A 199 8.13 90.52 13.70
N VAL A 200 8.78 89.87 14.66
CA VAL A 200 9.41 90.53 15.81
C VAL A 200 10.51 91.50 15.35
N VAL A 201 11.38 91.10 14.41
CA VAL A 201 12.42 91.99 13.86
C VAL A 201 11.81 93.20 13.14
N LEU A 202 10.78 92.99 12.32
CA LEU A 202 10.07 94.08 11.63
C LEU A 202 9.37 95.01 12.63
N TYR A 203 8.80 94.45 13.69
CA TYR A 203 8.18 95.23 14.77
C TYR A 203 9.21 96.11 15.48
N GLU A 204 10.36 95.57 15.88
CA GLU A 204 11.45 96.37 16.47
C GLU A 204 11.98 97.46 15.52
N TYR A 205 12.09 97.15 14.21
CA TYR A 205 12.47 98.13 13.20
C TYR A 205 11.42 99.25 13.06
N SER A 206 10.13 98.91 13.07
CA SER A 206 9.06 99.91 13.03
C SER A 206 9.02 100.78 14.29
N LEU A 207 9.24 100.19 15.47
CA LEU A 207 9.26 100.91 16.74
C LEU A 207 10.42 101.91 16.81
N SER A 208 11.60 101.55 16.28
CA SER A 208 12.75 102.46 16.20
C SER A 208 12.55 103.60 15.20
N LEU A 209 11.84 103.37 14.09
CA LEU A 209 11.45 104.42 13.14
C LEU A 209 10.45 105.42 13.74
N PHE A 210 9.42 104.94 14.44
CA PHE A 210 8.43 105.81 15.10
C PHE A 210 9.00 106.50 16.35
N GLY A 211 9.89 105.85 17.10
CA GLY A 211 10.61 106.44 18.23
C GLY A 211 11.62 107.53 17.84
N GLY A 212 11.95 107.65 16.54
CA GLY A 212 12.74 108.75 15.99
C GLY A 212 11.96 110.06 15.77
N PHE A 213 10.63 110.05 15.91
CA PHE A 213 9.75 111.20 15.64
C PHE A 213 9.08 111.75 16.92
N SER A 214 9.88 112.13 17.91
CA SER A 214 9.61 113.11 18.99
C SER A 214 10.86 113.06 19.87
N TYR A 215 11.62 114.12 20.12
CA TYR A 215 11.24 115.44 20.62
C TYR A 215 12.35 116.44 20.23
N VAL A 216 12.01 117.43 19.39
CA VAL A 216 12.79 118.67 19.30
C VAL A 216 12.59 119.42 20.62
N THR A 217 13.64 119.45 21.44
CA THR A 217 13.68 120.19 22.70
C THR A 217 13.70 121.69 22.41
N ILE A 218 12.55 122.35 22.58
CA ILE A 218 12.49 123.81 22.63
C ILE A 218 13.01 124.24 24.01
N LYS A 219 14.27 124.71 24.06
CA LYS A 219 14.79 125.50 25.18
C LYS A 219 14.00 126.82 25.28
N ARG A 220 13.38 127.10 26.43
CA ARG A 220 13.04 128.47 26.84
C ARG A 220 13.92 128.89 28.00
N LYS A 221 14.52 130.08 27.82
CA LYS A 221 15.23 130.89 28.82
C LYS A 221 14.29 131.30 29.96
#